data_AF-A0A937YUM3-F1
#
_entry.id   AF-A0A937YUM3-F1
#
_cell.length_a   1.000
_cell.length_b   1.000
_cell.length_c   1.000
_cell.angle_alpha   90.00
_cell.angle_beta   90.00
_cell.angle_gamma   90.00
#
_symmetry.space_group_name_H-M   'P 1'
#
loop_
_entity.id
_entity.type
_entity.pdbx_description
1 polymer ?
#
loop_
_entity_poly.entity_id
_entity_poly.type
_entity_poly.pdbx_seq_one_letter_code
_entity_poly.pdbx_strand_id
1 'polypeptide(L)'
;MAQATDSRPVHVVSVSLESSQRNKTVTTEMLGREVRIERIGVDGDYERACRTIAELDGRAAAIGMGGTDLYLVAGGRRHVIEESRQLAKAARMTPVVDGRGLKNTLERETVRRLAGQEELRLAGKRPSEMLPQDYLDPLSRLGWQPRVERLTS
;
A
#
# COMPACT_ATOMS: atom_id res chain seq x y z
N MET A 1 34.96 19.79 -3.21
CA MET A 1 33.97 20.47 -4.07
C MET A 1 32.63 19.83 -3.81
N ALA A 2 31.74 20.50 -3.07
CA ALA A 2 30.39 20.00 -2.81
C ALA A 2 29.60 20.04 -4.13
N GLN A 3 29.15 18.88 -4.60
CA GLN A 3 28.22 18.81 -5.73
C GLN A 3 26.96 19.56 -5.34
N ALA A 4 26.52 20.49 -6.20
CA ALA A 4 25.25 21.17 -6.05
C ALA A 4 24.14 20.10 -5.99
N THR A 5 23.61 19.84 -4.79
CA THR A 5 22.43 19.02 -4.62
C THR A 5 21.30 19.70 -5.37
N ASP A 6 20.76 19.02 -6.38
CA ASP A 6 19.58 19.44 -7.11
C ASP A 6 18.54 19.97 -6.11
N SER A 7 18.27 21.27 -6.18
CA SER A 7 17.46 22.00 -5.20
C SER A 7 15.96 21.75 -5.38
N ARG A 8 15.58 20.93 -6.37
CA ARG A 8 14.20 20.55 -6.58
C ARG A 8 13.79 19.44 -5.61
N PRO A 9 12.61 19.58 -4.97
CA PRO A 9 12.07 18.52 -4.13
C PRO A 9 11.92 17.22 -4.93
N VAL A 10 12.26 16.11 -4.28
CA VAL A 10 12.06 14.77 -4.84
C VAL A 10 10.56 14.52 -4.95
N HIS A 11 10.06 14.39 -6.18
CA HIS A 11 8.63 14.15 -6.42
C HIS A 11 8.32 12.65 -6.40
N VAL A 12 7.43 12.24 -5.51
CA VAL A 12 6.94 10.86 -5.40
C VAL A 12 5.43 10.88 -5.48
N VAL A 13 4.85 10.05 -6.35
CA VAL A 13 3.40 10.08 -6.62
C VAL A 13 2.79 8.71 -6.43
N SER A 14 1.67 8.63 -5.70
CA SER A 14 0.80 7.47 -5.69
C SER A 14 -0.35 7.67 -6.67
N VAL A 15 -0.41 6.84 -7.72
CA VAL A 15 -1.57 6.73 -8.62
C VAL A 15 -2.45 5.60 -8.08
N SER A 16 -3.66 5.94 -7.63
CA SER A 16 -4.58 5.05 -6.94
C SER A 16 -5.83 4.83 -7.78
N LEU A 17 -6.26 3.56 -7.94
CA LEU A 17 -7.54 3.22 -8.58
C LEU A 17 -8.76 3.72 -7.79
N GLU A 18 -8.56 4.16 -6.54
CA GLU A 18 -9.65 4.58 -5.67
C GLU A 18 -10.04 6.05 -5.91
N SER A 19 -10.98 6.57 -5.12
CA SER A 19 -11.54 7.89 -5.34
C SER A 19 -10.50 9.02 -5.29
N SER A 20 -10.69 10.00 -6.18
CA SER A 20 -9.98 11.27 -6.25
C SER A 20 -10.31 12.22 -5.10
N GLN A 21 -11.40 11.99 -4.36
CA GLN A 21 -11.78 12.79 -3.19
C GLN A 21 -10.70 12.79 -2.08
N ARG A 22 -9.84 11.75 -2.05
CA ARG A 22 -8.72 11.64 -1.11
C ARG A 22 -7.40 12.17 -1.70
N ASN A 23 -7.45 12.90 -2.81
CA ASN A 23 -6.26 13.48 -3.41
C ASN A 23 -5.64 14.48 -2.44
N LYS A 24 -4.34 14.36 -2.26
CA LYS A 24 -3.59 15.20 -1.33
C LYS A 24 -2.16 15.31 -1.81
N THR A 25 -1.59 16.48 -1.56
CA THR A 25 -0.16 16.72 -1.68
C THR A 25 0.37 17.14 -0.33
N VAL A 26 1.53 16.60 0.04
CA VAL A 26 2.30 17.02 1.22
C VAL A 26 3.75 17.19 0.80
N THR A 27 4.39 18.26 1.26
CA THR A 27 5.85 18.40 1.19
C THR A 27 6.41 18.18 2.58
N THR A 28 7.44 17.35 2.70
CA THR A 28 8.08 17.04 3.97
C THR A 28 9.56 16.73 3.76
N GLU A 29 10.38 16.84 4.80
CA GLU A 29 11.78 16.47 4.74
C GLU A 29 11.95 14.99 5.10
N MET A 30 12.61 14.23 4.23
CA MET A 30 12.96 12.83 4.49
C MET A 30 14.41 12.60 4.09
N LEU A 31 15.19 11.97 4.97
CA LEU A 31 16.60 11.65 4.73
C LEU A 31 17.44 12.87 4.29
N GLY A 32 17.16 14.05 4.87
CA GLY A 32 17.86 15.30 4.54
C GLY A 32 17.52 15.88 3.16
N ARG A 33 16.43 15.43 2.53
CA ARG A 33 15.93 15.96 1.25
C ARG A 33 14.48 16.36 1.38
N GLU A 34 14.12 17.47 0.72
CA GLU A 34 12.71 17.82 0.56
C GLU A 34 12.04 16.82 -0.39
N VAL A 35 10.91 16.24 0.04
CA VAL A 35 10.13 15.27 -0.72
C VAL A 35 8.71 15.80 -0.87
N ARG A 36 8.27 15.95 -2.12
CA ARG A 36 6.87 16.23 -2.46
C ARG A 36 6.15 14.90 -2.71
N ILE A 37 5.25 14.55 -1.80
CA ILE A 37 4.44 13.34 -1.86
C ILE A 37 3.04 13.71 -2.34
N GLU A 38 2.60 13.08 -3.41
CA GLU A 38 1.31 13.34 -4.03
C GLU A 38 0.49 12.06 -4.17
N ARG A 39 -0.82 12.13 -3.96
CA ARG A 39 -1.75 11.04 -4.24
C ARG A 39 -2.78 11.51 -5.26
N ILE A 40 -2.92 10.74 -6.34
CA ILE A 40 -3.87 10.94 -7.43
C ILE A 40 -4.77 9.71 -7.52
N GLY A 41 -6.04 9.87 -7.17
CA GLY A 41 -7.11 8.91 -7.38
C GLY A 41 -7.70 9.07 -8.78
N VAL A 42 -8.05 7.94 -9.41
CA VAL A 42 -8.64 7.91 -10.76
C VAL A 42 -10.11 7.46 -10.79
N ASP A 43 -10.73 7.29 -9.61
CA ASP A 43 -12.16 6.97 -9.48
C ASP A 43 -12.58 5.66 -10.20
N GLY A 44 -11.70 4.65 -10.15
CA GLY A 44 -11.91 3.35 -10.78
C GLY A 44 -11.54 3.29 -12.26
N ASP A 45 -11.20 4.41 -12.90
CA ASP A 45 -10.82 4.44 -14.32
C ASP A 45 -9.39 3.91 -14.52
N TYR A 46 -9.31 2.62 -14.85
CA TYR A 46 -8.06 1.91 -15.08
C TYR A 46 -7.23 2.51 -16.22
N GLU A 47 -7.86 2.93 -17.33
CA GLU A 47 -7.11 3.51 -18.43
C GLU A 47 -6.52 4.87 -18.06
N ARG A 48 -7.27 5.66 -17.28
CA ARG A 48 -6.77 6.90 -16.72
C ARG A 48 -5.58 6.66 -15.80
N ALA A 49 -5.60 5.60 -14.98
CA ALA A 49 -4.41 5.23 -14.19
C ALA A 49 -3.20 4.94 -15.08
N CYS A 50 -3.36 4.13 -16.14
CA CYS A 50 -2.28 3.87 -17.11
C CYS A 50 -1.75 5.17 -17.74
N ARG A 51 -2.64 6.05 -18.20
CA ARG A 51 -2.24 7.35 -18.79
C ARG A 51 -1.50 8.23 -17.79
N THR A 52 -2.01 8.37 -16.57
CA THR A 52 -1.36 9.16 -15.52
C THR A 52 0.01 8.59 -15.15
N ILE A 53 0.17 7.27 -15.06
CA ILE A 53 1.49 6.65 -14.81
C ILE A 53 2.45 6.97 -15.96
N ALA A 54 2.02 6.84 -17.21
CA ALA A 54 2.84 7.14 -18.38
C ALA A 54 3.24 8.63 -18.47
N GLU A 55 2.34 9.55 -18.09
CA GLU A 55 2.62 10.98 -18.04
C GLU A 55 3.64 11.38 -16.95
N LEU A 56 3.70 10.60 -15.87
CA LEU A 56 4.64 10.79 -14.76
C LEU A 56 6.00 10.10 -14.99
N ASP A 57 6.09 9.23 -15.99
CA ASP A 57 7.31 8.51 -16.33
C ASP A 57 8.43 9.49 -16.75
N GLY A 58 9.58 9.37 -16.10
CA GLY A 58 10.72 10.30 -16.26
C GLY A 58 10.55 11.65 -15.57
N ARG A 59 9.40 11.93 -14.92
CA ARG A 59 9.13 13.19 -14.18
C ARG A 59 9.09 13.00 -12.67
N ALA A 60 8.57 11.87 -12.21
CA ALA A 60 8.59 11.47 -10.81
C ALA A 60 9.82 10.61 -10.51
N ALA A 61 10.33 10.69 -9.29
CA ALA A 61 11.41 9.84 -8.79
C ALA A 61 10.93 8.40 -8.53
N ALA A 62 9.66 8.24 -8.13
CA ALA A 62 9.00 6.95 -7.98
C ALA A 62 7.48 7.09 -8.10
N ILE A 63 6.84 6.04 -8.60
CA ILE A 63 5.37 5.97 -8.73
C ILE A 63 4.85 4.79 -7.90
N GLY A 64 3.94 5.05 -6.98
CA GLY A 64 3.23 4.03 -6.22
C GLY A 64 1.91 3.67 -6.88
N MET A 65 1.62 2.38 -7.07
CA MET A 65 0.29 1.90 -7.45
C MET A 65 -0.55 1.74 -6.19
N GLY A 66 -1.66 2.46 -6.12
CA GLY A 66 -2.60 2.42 -4.99
C GLY A 66 -3.87 1.65 -5.33
N GLY A 67 -4.40 0.93 -4.33
CA GLY A 67 -5.61 0.11 -4.51
C GLY A 67 -5.36 -1.26 -5.15
N THR A 68 -4.09 -1.65 -5.36
CA THR A 68 -3.73 -2.99 -5.86
C THR A 68 -2.30 -3.39 -5.42
N ASP A 69 -2.02 -4.69 -5.43
CA ASP A 69 -0.70 -5.29 -5.23
C ASP A 69 -0.20 -5.90 -6.56
N LEU A 70 1.11 -5.98 -6.81
CA LEU A 70 1.66 -6.64 -8.00
C LEU A 70 1.60 -8.18 -7.91
N TYR A 71 1.69 -8.72 -6.68
CA TYR A 71 1.64 -10.15 -6.39
C TYR A 71 0.72 -10.40 -5.21
N LEU A 72 -0.13 -11.42 -5.33
CA LEU A 72 -0.82 -12.08 -4.23
C LEU A 72 0.02 -13.27 -3.74
N VAL A 73 0.11 -13.46 -2.42
CA VAL A 73 0.80 -14.61 -1.83
C VAL A 73 -0.24 -15.59 -1.29
N ALA A 74 -0.30 -16.78 -1.87
CA ALA A 74 -1.22 -17.84 -1.46
C ALA A 74 -0.47 -19.19 -1.44
N GLY A 75 -0.63 -19.97 -0.37
CA GLY A 75 0.02 -21.28 -0.23
C GLY A 75 1.56 -21.24 -0.38
N GLY A 76 2.21 -20.15 0.04
CA GLY A 76 3.65 -19.94 -0.11
C GLY A 76 4.11 -19.58 -1.53
N ARG A 77 3.18 -19.42 -2.49
CA ARG A 77 3.48 -19.04 -3.88
C ARG A 77 3.05 -17.61 -4.16
N ARG A 78 3.77 -16.94 -5.06
CA ARG A 78 3.44 -15.60 -5.57
C ARG A 78 2.67 -15.72 -6.88
N HIS A 79 1.53 -15.07 -6.95
CA HIS A 79 0.67 -14.98 -8.13
C HIS A 79 0.66 -13.54 -8.60
N VAL A 80 1.03 -13.28 -9.85
CA VAL A 80 0.97 -11.94 -10.44
C VAL A 80 -0.49 -11.54 -10.63
N ILE A 81 -0.82 -10.30 -10.27
CA ILE A 81 -2.05 -9.65 -10.72
C ILE A 81 -1.72 -8.98 -12.05
N GLU A 82 -2.34 -9.46 -13.13
CA GLU A 82 -1.95 -9.07 -14.49
C GLU A 82 -2.27 -7.60 -14.78
N GLU A 83 -3.38 -7.09 -14.24
CA GLU A 83 -3.77 -5.68 -14.29
C GLU A 83 -2.73 -4.80 -13.58
N SER A 84 -2.27 -5.19 -12.39
CA SER A 84 -1.20 -4.47 -11.68
C SER A 84 0.11 -4.49 -12.47
N ARG A 85 0.42 -5.60 -13.15
CA ARG A 85 1.61 -5.70 -13.99
C ARG A 85 1.53 -4.75 -15.18
N GLN A 86 0.36 -4.61 -15.78
CA GLN A 86 0.13 -3.67 -16.88
C GLN A 86 0.24 -2.21 -16.42
N LEU A 87 -0.32 -1.86 -15.27
CA LEU A 87 -0.12 -0.53 -14.65
C LEU A 87 1.37 -0.23 -14.44
N ALA A 88 2.13 -1.19 -13.88
CA ALA A 88 3.56 -1.04 -13.68
C ALA A 88 4.33 -0.83 -15.00
N LYS A 89 3.89 -1.46 -16.09
CA LYS A 89 4.49 -1.32 -17.43
C LYS A 89 4.15 -0.01 -18.14
N ALA A 90 3.21 0.77 -17.63
CA ALA A 90 2.87 2.08 -18.21
C ALA A 90 4.02 3.08 -18.05
N ALA A 91 4.90 2.88 -17.08
CA ALA A 91 6.18 3.58 -16.96
C ALA A 91 7.34 2.67 -17.40
N ARG A 92 8.33 3.25 -18.08
CA ARG A 92 9.54 2.57 -18.56
C ARG A 92 10.80 3.01 -17.82
N MET A 93 10.84 4.27 -17.37
CA MET A 93 12.01 4.88 -16.73
C MET A 93 11.87 4.98 -15.21
N THR A 94 10.74 5.51 -14.75
CA THR A 94 10.46 5.74 -13.34
C THR A 94 10.07 4.43 -12.66
N PRO A 95 10.68 4.09 -11.51
CA PRO A 95 10.32 2.87 -10.80
C PRO A 95 8.86 2.92 -10.32
N VAL A 96 8.12 1.86 -10.64
CA VAL A 96 6.76 1.65 -10.15
C VAL A 96 6.77 0.62 -9.01
N VAL A 97 6.16 0.98 -7.88
CA VAL A 97 6.15 0.19 -6.64
C VAL A 97 4.74 0.03 -6.10
N ASP A 98 4.52 -0.96 -5.23
CA ASP A 98 3.21 -1.25 -4.61
C ASP A 98 3.24 -1.27 -3.07
N GLY A 99 4.29 -0.71 -2.46
CA GLY A 99 4.35 -0.49 -1.01
C GLY A 99 4.46 -1.76 -0.14
N ARG A 100 4.43 -2.96 -0.72
CA ARG A 100 4.40 -4.22 0.03
C ARG A 100 5.59 -4.45 0.96
N GLY A 101 6.76 -3.95 0.62
CA GLY A 101 7.95 -4.05 1.49
C GLY A 101 7.70 -3.40 2.84
N LEU A 102 7.11 -2.19 2.82
CA LEU A 102 6.76 -1.47 4.03
C LEU A 102 5.58 -2.14 4.74
N LYS A 103 4.51 -2.48 4.01
CA LYS A 103 3.33 -3.18 4.55
C LYS A 103 3.70 -4.46 5.30
N ASN A 104 4.42 -5.37 4.65
CA ASN A 104 4.80 -6.66 5.22
C ASN A 104 5.74 -6.53 6.42
N THR A 105 6.48 -5.44 6.52
CA THR A 105 7.39 -5.19 7.64
C THR A 105 6.63 -4.56 8.81
N LEU A 106 5.91 -3.47 8.55
CA LEU A 106 5.20 -2.72 9.58
C LEU A 106 4.03 -3.50 10.19
N GLU A 107 3.27 -4.26 9.39
CA GLU A 107 2.16 -5.07 9.91
C GLU A 107 2.65 -6.13 10.89
N ARG A 108 3.72 -6.86 10.51
CA ARG A 108 4.31 -7.89 11.37
C ARG A 108 4.85 -7.29 12.65
N GLU A 109 5.51 -6.15 12.56
CA GLU A 109 6.13 -5.54 13.73
C GLU A 109 5.11 -4.85 14.64
N THR A 110 4.03 -4.32 14.08
CA THR A 110 2.89 -3.83 14.85
C THR A 110 2.27 -4.96 15.67
N VAL A 111 2.00 -6.12 15.05
CA VAL A 111 1.46 -7.29 15.77
C VAL A 111 2.41 -7.75 16.89
N ARG A 112 3.72 -7.80 16.62
CA ARG A 112 4.72 -8.19 17.64
C ARG A 112 4.76 -7.22 18.83
N ARG A 113 4.71 -5.91 18.56
CA ARG A 113 4.70 -4.88 19.62
C ARG A 113 3.43 -4.96 20.46
N LEU A 114 2.27 -5.03 19.80
CA LEU A 114 0.98 -5.17 20.47
C LEU A 114 0.84 -6.47 21.26
N ALA A 115 1.53 -7.54 20.87
CA ALA A 115 1.56 -8.79 21.63
C ALA A 115 2.48 -8.72 22.86
N GLY A 116 3.53 -7.88 22.80
CA GLY A 116 4.45 -7.65 23.91
C GLY A 116 3.92 -6.66 24.95
N GLN A 117 2.99 -5.79 24.55
CA GLN A 117 2.21 -4.94 25.45
C GLN A 117 0.95 -5.72 25.82
N GLU A 118 0.57 -5.85 27.10
CA GLU A 118 -0.57 -6.70 27.52
C GLU A 118 -1.96 -6.28 26.96
N GLU A 119 -1.98 -5.27 26.10
CA GLU A 119 -3.12 -4.71 25.37
C GLU A 119 -3.69 -5.66 24.30
N LEU A 120 -2.88 -6.58 23.74
CA LEU A 120 -3.33 -7.58 22.79
C LEU A 120 -2.80 -8.99 23.14
N ARG A 121 -3.63 -9.80 23.84
CA ARG A 121 -3.34 -11.23 23.98
C ARG A 121 -3.56 -11.93 22.65
N LEU A 122 -2.49 -12.15 21.89
CA LEU A 122 -2.52 -13.15 20.82
C LEU A 122 -2.90 -14.49 21.44
N ALA A 123 -3.69 -15.31 20.72
CA ALA A 123 -4.26 -16.56 21.25
C ALA A 123 -3.23 -17.56 21.81
N GLY A 124 -1.92 -17.32 21.61
CA GLY A 124 -0.83 -18.16 22.14
C GLY A 124 -0.76 -19.55 21.51
N LYS A 125 -1.61 -19.79 20.50
CA LYS A 125 -1.79 -21.06 19.80
C LYS A 125 -1.16 -20.98 18.42
N ARG A 126 -0.64 -22.11 17.91
CA ARG A 126 -0.24 -22.19 16.51
C ARG A 126 -1.48 -22.06 15.62
N PRO A 127 -1.35 -21.62 14.36
CA PRO A 127 -2.49 -21.55 13.43
C PRO A 127 -3.25 -22.88 13.31
N SER A 128 -2.57 -24.02 13.42
CA SER A 128 -3.17 -25.36 13.41
C SER A 128 -3.95 -25.73 14.67
N GLU A 129 -3.77 -24.98 15.76
CA GLU A 129 -4.39 -25.23 17.07
C GLU A 129 -5.51 -24.23 17.38
N MET A 130 -5.71 -23.23 16.51
CA MET A 130 -6.77 -22.23 16.71
C MET A 130 -8.15 -22.83 16.43
N LEU A 131 -9.10 -22.54 17.32
CA LEU A 131 -10.51 -22.86 17.20
C LEU A 131 -11.33 -21.60 16.90
N PRO A 132 -12.53 -21.73 16.31
CA PRO A 132 -13.45 -20.60 16.08
C PRO A 132 -13.59 -19.63 17.26
N GLN A 133 -13.75 -20.16 18.47
CA GLN A 133 -13.86 -19.34 19.68
C GLN A 133 -12.63 -18.46 19.97
N ASP A 134 -11.42 -18.86 19.55
CA ASP A 134 -10.17 -18.12 19.85
C ASP A 134 -10.13 -16.74 19.16
N TYR A 135 -10.89 -16.55 18.08
CA TYR A 135 -11.04 -15.27 17.39
C TYR A 135 -12.42 -14.66 17.57
N LEU A 136 -13.48 -15.46 17.75
CA LEU A 136 -14.82 -14.92 17.99
C LEU A 136 -14.94 -14.23 19.36
N ASP A 137 -14.36 -14.79 20.43
CA ASP A 137 -14.48 -14.21 21.77
C ASP A 137 -13.85 -12.81 21.87
N PRO A 138 -12.61 -12.55 21.38
CA PRO A 138 -12.05 -11.20 21.35
C PRO A 138 -12.84 -10.24 20.46
N LEU A 139 -13.27 -10.68 19.26
CA LEU A 139 -14.03 -9.83 18.34
C LEU A 139 -15.38 -9.40 18.94
N SER A 140 -16.08 -10.32 19.63
CA SER A 140 -17.30 -10.01 20.36
C SER A 140 -17.07 -9.01 21.49
N ARG A 141 -15.99 -9.15 22.27
CA ARG A 141 -15.63 -8.18 23.33
C ARG A 141 -15.30 -6.80 22.79
N LEU A 142 -14.70 -6.73 21.60
CA LEU A 142 -14.41 -5.49 20.89
C LEU A 142 -15.66 -4.86 20.24
N GLY A 143 -16.83 -5.49 20.36
CA GLY A 143 -18.06 -5.04 19.71
C GLY A 143 -17.96 -5.03 18.18
N TRP A 144 -17.04 -5.83 17.63
CA TRP A 144 -16.78 -5.85 16.19
C TRP A 144 -17.95 -6.50 15.46
N GLN A 145 -18.36 -5.89 14.35
CA GLN A 145 -19.38 -6.44 13.45
C GLN A 145 -18.82 -6.52 12.02
N PRO A 146 -18.97 -7.67 11.34
CA PRO A 146 -18.55 -7.78 9.95
C PRO A 146 -19.41 -6.89 9.06
N ARG A 147 -18.78 -6.04 8.25
CA ARG A 147 -19.46 -5.40 7.13
C ARG A 147 -19.50 -6.38 5.96
N VAL A 148 -20.70 -6.81 5.58
CA VAL A 148 -20.91 -7.69 4.42
C VAL A 148 -21.45 -6.85 3.26
N GLU A 149 -20.62 -6.61 2.25
CA GLU A 149 -21.02 -5.94 1.02
C GLU A 149 -21.38 -6.99 -0.03
N ARG A 150 -22.62 -6.96 -0.54
CA ARG A 150 -23.05 -7.83 -1.64
C ARG A 150 -22.72 -7.14 -2.95
N LEU A 151 -21.78 -7.70 -3.70
CA LEU A 151 -21.46 -7.24 -5.05
C LEU A 151 -22.56 -7.73 -5.99
N THR A 152 -23.40 -6.82 -6.46
CA THR A 152 -24.33 -7.10 -7.58
C THR A 152 -23.59 -6.84 -8.89
N SER A 153 -23.51 -7.87 -9.73
CA SER A 153 -23.01 -7.81 -11.11
C SER A 153 -23.98 -7.07 -12.03
#